data_AF-A0A2H5WBV5-F1
#
_entry.id   AF-A0A2H5WBV5-F1
#
_cell.length_a   1.000
_cell.length_b   1.000
_cell.length_c   1.000
_cell.angle_alpha   90.00
_cell.angle_beta   90.00
_cell.angle_gamma   90.00
#
_symmetry.space_group_name_H-M   'P 1'
#
loop_
_entity.id
_entity.type
_entity.pdbx_description
1 polymer ?
#
loop_
_entity_poly.entity_id
_entity_poly.type
_entity_poly.pdbx_seq_one_letter_code
_entity_poly.pdbx_strand_id
1 'polypeptide(L)'
;MTPLLPEHPVEPGDTWRTSFSQDVPFGRGTISYEAECTFERYDELDGVRAAVITSRMTVPMDFTIRFDDLLGMMEGAGGSPTDAGALEGAEVAYTGKGSFTQRSWVDLEAREPLKVASTGTFDMTMRIDGLETFEGREIRFIGDFTMDLERASAGSDYPSEAGV
;
A
#
# COMPACT_ATOMS: atom_id res chain seq x y z
N MET A 1 -4.09 3.13 1.46
CA MET A 1 -3.18 4.29 1.63
C MET A 1 -4.01 5.52 1.94
N THR A 2 -3.65 6.27 2.97
CA THR A 2 -4.30 7.54 3.35
C THR A 2 -3.82 8.67 2.42
N PRO A 3 -4.68 9.61 1.99
CA PRO A 3 -4.26 10.75 1.19
C PRO A 3 -3.26 11.64 1.94
N LEU A 4 -2.22 12.12 1.26
CA LEU A 4 -1.21 12.99 1.85
C LEU A 4 -1.66 14.46 1.76
N LEU A 5 -2.32 14.93 2.82
CA LEU A 5 -2.89 16.28 2.91
C LEU A 5 -1.82 17.33 3.26
N PRO A 6 -2.01 18.60 2.85
CA PRO A 6 -1.10 19.67 3.21
C PRO A 6 -1.29 20.10 4.67
N GLU A 7 -0.24 20.64 5.28
CA GLU A 7 -0.29 21.19 6.65
C GLU A 7 -0.97 22.57 6.72
N HIS A 8 -1.24 23.18 5.57
CA HIS A 8 -1.88 24.48 5.43
C HIS A 8 -3.14 24.37 4.57
N PRO A 9 -4.11 25.30 4.71
CA PRO A 9 -5.27 25.36 3.82
C PRO A 9 -4.84 25.53 2.36
N VAL A 10 -5.54 24.84 1.46
CA VAL A 10 -5.35 24.91 0.01
C VAL A 10 -6.69 25.03 -0.70
N GLU A 11 -6.68 25.63 -1.88
CA GLU A 11 -7.84 25.81 -2.75
C GLU A 11 -7.72 24.97 -4.03
N PRO A 12 -8.83 24.72 -4.76
CA PRO A 12 -8.75 24.06 -6.06
C PRO A 12 -7.77 24.77 -7.01
N GLY A 13 -6.83 24.00 -7.58
CA GLY A 13 -5.73 24.48 -8.41
C GLY A 13 -4.38 24.49 -7.68
N ASP A 14 -4.38 24.51 -6.34
CA ASP A 14 -3.13 24.54 -5.57
C ASP A 14 -2.39 23.20 -5.62
N THR A 15 -1.06 23.30 -5.56
CA THR A 15 -0.14 22.16 -5.58
C THR A 15 0.81 22.26 -4.40
N TRP A 16 1.08 21.12 -3.76
CA TRP A 16 2.03 21.01 -2.67
C TRP A 16 2.89 19.76 -2.80
N ARG A 17 3.99 19.73 -2.05
CA ARG A 17 4.82 18.54 -1.88
C ARG A 17 4.76 18.09 -0.44
N THR A 18 4.83 16.78 -0.27
CA THR A 18 4.80 16.13 1.03
C THR A 18 5.65 14.88 0.99
N SER A 19 6.34 14.59 2.08
CA SER A 19 7.15 13.39 2.24
C SER A 19 6.40 12.37 3.08
N PHE A 20 6.52 11.12 2.68
CA PHE A 20 6.05 9.98 3.45
C PHE A 20 7.25 9.12 3.82
N SER A 21 7.29 8.66 5.06
CA SER A 21 8.30 7.73 5.53
C SER A 21 7.62 6.75 6.47
N GLN A 22 7.79 5.47 6.20
CA GLN A 22 7.29 4.40 7.06
C GLN A 22 8.29 3.25 7.06
N ASP A 23 8.63 2.77 8.26
CA ASP A 23 9.39 1.53 8.38
C ASP A 23 8.58 0.35 7.87
N VAL A 24 9.24 -0.54 7.14
CA VAL A 24 8.56 -1.71 6.58
C VAL A 24 8.11 -2.60 7.74
N PRO A 25 6.80 -2.87 7.86
CA PRO A 25 6.32 -3.73 8.92
C PRO A 25 6.86 -5.15 8.69
N PHE A 26 7.32 -5.81 9.76
CA PHE A 26 7.80 -7.20 9.74
C PHE A 26 9.07 -7.42 8.92
N GLY A 27 9.91 -6.38 8.82
CA GLY A 27 11.13 -6.41 8.04
C GLY A 27 12.15 -5.36 8.45
N ARG A 28 13.16 -5.20 7.59
CA ARG A 28 14.18 -4.15 7.66
C ARG A 28 14.05 -3.24 6.45
N GLY A 29 14.29 -1.95 6.68
CA GLY A 29 14.22 -0.91 5.66
C GLY A 29 13.08 0.06 5.92
N THR A 30 13.14 1.19 5.24
CA THR A 30 12.18 2.28 5.37
C THR A 30 11.73 2.68 3.98
N ILE A 31 10.44 2.64 3.73
CA ILE A 31 9.86 3.18 2.50
C ILE A 31 9.76 4.69 2.70
N SER A 32 10.56 5.45 1.96
CA SER A 32 10.53 6.91 1.98
C SER A 32 10.38 7.46 0.58
N TYR A 33 9.41 8.34 0.37
CA TYR A 33 9.17 8.97 -0.92
C TYR A 33 8.57 10.37 -0.77
N GLU A 34 8.74 11.17 -1.82
CA GLU A 34 8.03 12.44 -1.98
C GLU A 34 6.84 12.25 -2.91
N ALA A 35 5.75 12.93 -2.60
CA ALA A 35 4.58 13.02 -3.44
C ALA A 35 4.32 14.48 -3.82
N GLU A 36 4.08 14.72 -5.10
CA GLU A 36 3.54 15.98 -5.60
C GLU A 36 2.02 15.84 -5.70
N CYS A 37 1.31 16.70 -4.98
CA CYS A 37 -0.14 16.62 -4.84
C CYS A 37 -0.79 17.90 -5.38
N THR A 38 -1.92 17.75 -6.06
CA THR A 38 -2.73 18.86 -6.59
C THR A 38 -4.16 18.69 -6.12
N PHE A 39 -4.74 19.75 -5.56
CA PHE A 39 -6.17 19.80 -5.26
C PHE A 39 -6.89 20.20 -6.55
N GLU A 40 -7.58 19.25 -7.18
CA GLU A 40 -8.16 19.47 -8.50
C GLU A 40 -9.44 20.30 -8.42
N ARG A 41 -10.40 19.83 -7.61
CA ARG A 41 -11.76 20.37 -7.52
C ARG A 41 -12.53 19.70 -6.39
N TYR A 42 -13.71 20.22 -6.10
CA TYR A 42 -14.75 19.47 -5.39
C TYR A 42 -15.52 18.56 -6.35
N ASP A 43 -15.98 17.43 -5.84
CA ASP A 43 -16.85 16.46 -6.51
C ASP A 43 -17.91 15.98 -5.52
N GLU A 44 -19.03 15.47 -6.02
CA GLU A 44 -20.09 14.92 -5.18
C GLU A 44 -20.10 13.40 -5.31
N LEU A 45 -19.90 12.69 -4.19
CA LEU A 45 -19.87 11.24 -4.13
C LEU A 45 -20.84 10.77 -3.05
N ASP A 46 -21.89 10.04 -3.45
CA ASP A 46 -22.94 9.55 -2.55
C ASP A 46 -23.56 10.64 -1.64
N GLY A 47 -23.71 11.85 -2.18
CA GLY A 47 -24.24 13.01 -1.45
C GLY A 47 -23.23 13.69 -0.50
N VAL A 48 -21.99 13.22 -0.47
CA VAL A 48 -20.88 13.84 0.26
C VAL A 48 -20.06 14.70 -0.69
N ARG A 49 -19.81 15.96 -0.29
CA ARG A 49 -18.92 16.85 -1.02
C ARG A 49 -17.47 16.48 -0.73
N ALA A 50 -16.81 15.84 -1.69
CA ALA A 50 -15.44 15.39 -1.57
C ALA A 50 -14.46 16.35 -2.25
N ALA A 51 -13.27 16.51 -1.66
CA ALA A 51 -12.12 17.11 -2.33
C ALA A 51 -11.42 16.06 -3.20
N VAL A 52 -11.20 16.36 -4.48
CA VAL A 52 -10.48 15.49 -5.41
C VAL A 52 -9.02 15.89 -5.43
N ILE A 53 -8.14 15.01 -4.99
CA ILE A 53 -6.70 15.25 -4.91
C ILE A 53 -5.99 14.23 -5.79
N THR A 54 -5.16 14.72 -6.72
CA THR A 54 -4.25 13.88 -7.50
C THR A 54 -2.87 13.93 -6.86
N SER A 55 -2.26 12.77 -6.61
CA SER A 55 -0.90 12.63 -6.09
C SER A 55 -0.05 11.85 -7.08
N ARG A 56 1.15 12.34 -7.38
CA ARG A 56 2.16 11.66 -8.19
C ARG A 56 3.38 11.37 -7.33
N MET A 57 3.84 10.13 -7.36
CA MET A 57 4.93 9.68 -6.49
C MET A 57 5.81 8.65 -7.18
N THR A 58 7.10 8.70 -6.87
CA THR A 58 8.06 7.65 -7.20
C THR A 58 8.53 7.02 -5.90
N VAL A 59 8.24 5.75 -5.72
CA VAL A 59 8.53 5.02 -4.50
C VAL A 59 9.78 4.16 -4.74
N PRO A 60 10.94 4.49 -4.16
CA PRO A 60 12.05 3.55 -4.12
C PRO A 60 11.67 2.39 -3.20
N MET A 61 11.89 1.18 -3.67
CA MET A 61 11.67 -0.02 -2.87
C MET A 61 13.05 -0.60 -2.55
N ASP A 62 13.38 -0.60 -1.27
CA ASP A 62 14.56 -1.26 -0.73
C ASP A 62 14.22 -1.72 0.67
N PHE A 63 13.78 -2.98 0.77
CA PHE A 63 13.38 -3.56 2.03
C PHE A 63 13.57 -5.07 2.04
N THR A 64 13.69 -5.62 3.24
CA THR A 64 13.83 -7.06 3.45
C THR A 64 12.78 -7.53 4.44
N ILE A 65 12.03 -8.57 4.09
CA ILE A 65 11.07 -9.24 4.99
C ILE A 65 11.73 -10.51 5.52
N ARG A 66 11.59 -10.78 6.82
CA ARG A 66 12.04 -12.04 7.42
C ARG A 66 10.86 -13.00 7.51
N PHE A 67 11.06 -14.25 7.12
CA PHE A 67 9.99 -15.25 7.19
C PHE A 67 9.59 -15.55 8.65
N ASP A 68 10.51 -15.48 9.60
CA ASP A 68 10.21 -15.67 11.03
C ASP A 68 9.20 -14.63 11.54
N ASP A 69 9.35 -13.36 11.14
CA ASP A 69 8.44 -12.28 11.52
C ASP A 69 7.05 -12.46 10.88
N LEU A 70 6.98 -13.04 9.68
CA LEU A 70 5.74 -13.32 8.97
C LEU A 70 4.99 -14.53 9.55
N LEU A 71 5.73 -15.59 9.92
CA LEU A 71 5.17 -16.80 10.52
C LEU A 71 4.57 -16.54 11.91
N GLY A 72 5.25 -15.77 12.75
CA GLY A 72 4.74 -15.42 14.10
C GLY A 72 3.38 -14.72 14.07
N MET A 73 3.03 -14.02 12.98
CA MET A 73 1.71 -13.41 12.79
C MET A 73 0.64 -14.44 12.38
N MET A 74 0.98 -15.36 11.47
CA MET A 74 0.05 -16.39 11.00
C MET A 74 -0.31 -17.38 12.10
N GLU A 75 0.65 -17.71 12.97
CA GLU A 75 0.40 -18.50 14.17
C GLU A 75 -0.58 -17.81 15.14
N GLY A 76 -0.46 -16.49 15.30
CA GLY A 76 -1.41 -15.67 16.07
C GLY A 76 -2.81 -15.58 15.45
N ALA A 77 -2.94 -15.83 14.14
CA ALA A 77 -4.21 -15.86 13.40
C ALA A 77 -4.81 -17.28 13.25
N GLY A 78 -4.22 -18.29 13.90
CA GLY A 78 -4.74 -19.67 13.90
C GLY A 78 -4.37 -20.51 12.66
N GLY A 79 -3.39 -20.06 11.86
CA GLY A 79 -2.83 -20.87 10.78
C GLY A 79 -2.00 -22.03 11.33
N SER A 80 -2.17 -23.25 10.79
CA SER A 80 -1.26 -24.36 11.11
C SER A 80 0.09 -24.18 10.42
N PRO A 81 1.21 -24.42 11.11
CA PRO A 81 2.55 -24.32 10.54
C PRO A 81 2.79 -25.52 9.62
N THR A 82 2.45 -25.39 8.34
CA THR A 82 2.94 -26.32 7.32
C THR A 82 4.40 -25.96 7.04
N ASP A 83 5.32 -26.80 7.50
CA ASP A 83 6.78 -26.75 7.27
C ASP A 83 7.52 -25.46 7.66
N ALA A 84 7.16 -24.85 8.79
CA ALA A 84 7.82 -23.65 9.34
C ALA A 84 9.35 -23.79 9.48
N GLY A 85 9.86 -24.98 9.81
CA GLY A 85 11.31 -25.21 9.98
C GLY A 85 12.14 -25.12 8.69
N ALA A 86 11.51 -25.25 7.51
CA ALA A 86 12.21 -25.09 6.23
C ALA A 86 12.38 -23.62 5.83
N LEU A 87 11.67 -22.70 6.50
CA LEU A 87 11.68 -21.25 6.25
C LEU A 87 12.39 -20.47 7.36
N GLU A 88 12.86 -21.15 8.40
CA GLU A 88 13.52 -20.53 9.56
C GLU A 88 14.80 -19.80 9.12
N GLY A 89 14.88 -18.51 9.43
CA GLY A 89 16.01 -17.65 9.03
C GLY A 89 16.05 -17.26 7.55
N ALA A 90 15.05 -17.64 6.74
CA ALA A 90 14.95 -17.18 5.36
C ALA A 90 14.55 -15.69 5.30
N GLU A 91 15.10 -14.97 4.32
CA GLU A 91 14.81 -13.56 4.09
C GLU A 91 14.42 -13.30 2.63
N VAL A 92 13.51 -12.35 2.40
CA VAL A 92 13.15 -11.88 1.07
C VAL A 92 13.52 -10.42 0.93
N ALA A 93 14.51 -10.13 0.08
CA ALA A 93 14.92 -8.77 -0.24
C ALA A 93 14.21 -8.29 -1.51
N TYR A 94 13.66 -7.08 -1.46
CA TYR A 94 13.05 -6.37 -2.57
C TYR A 94 13.83 -5.10 -2.85
N THR A 95 14.23 -4.93 -4.11
CA THR A 95 14.87 -3.70 -4.60
C THR A 95 14.17 -3.19 -5.85
N GLY A 96 14.26 -1.89 -6.13
CA GLY A 96 13.75 -1.30 -7.36
C GLY A 96 12.93 -0.04 -7.10
N LYS A 97 11.93 0.22 -7.94
CA LYS A 97 11.06 1.39 -7.81
C LYS A 97 9.70 1.20 -8.47
N GLY A 98 8.74 1.96 -7.99
CA GLY A 98 7.45 2.15 -8.66
C GLY A 98 7.16 3.63 -8.90
N SER A 99 6.42 3.93 -9.96
CA SER A 99 5.92 5.27 -10.27
C SER A 99 4.40 5.21 -10.33
N PHE A 100 3.73 6.02 -9.51
CA PHE A 100 2.29 5.93 -9.31
C PHE A 100 1.62 7.29 -9.45
N THR A 101 0.44 7.29 -10.07
CA THR A 101 -0.54 8.38 -10.00
C THR A 101 -1.74 7.88 -9.23
N GLN A 102 -2.03 8.52 -8.11
CA GLN A 102 -3.18 8.25 -7.28
C GLN A 102 -4.16 9.42 -7.37
N ARG A 103 -5.44 9.13 -7.55
CA ARG A 103 -6.53 10.09 -7.35
C ARG A 103 -7.34 9.67 -6.14
N SER A 104 -7.58 10.60 -5.24
CA SER A 104 -8.34 10.37 -4.00
C SER A 104 -9.48 11.36 -3.88
N TRP A 105 -10.62 10.87 -3.39
CA TRP A 105 -11.78 11.66 -3.02
C TRP A 105 -11.85 11.66 -1.49
N VAL A 106 -11.73 12.83 -0.89
CA VAL A 106 -11.58 13.00 0.56
C VAL A 106 -12.75 13.80 1.10
N ASP A 107 -13.45 13.26 2.11
CA ASP A 107 -14.33 14.06 2.94
C ASP A 107 -13.47 14.92 3.87
N LEU A 108 -13.51 16.24 3.68
CA LEU A 108 -12.71 17.17 4.48
C LEU A 108 -13.27 17.37 5.89
N GLU A 109 -14.57 17.12 6.11
CA GLU A 109 -15.20 17.22 7.43
C GLU A 109 -14.83 16.00 8.27
N ALA A 110 -15.02 14.80 7.74
CA ALA A 110 -14.64 13.56 8.41
C ALA A 110 -13.12 13.29 8.38
N ARG A 111 -12.39 13.95 7.47
CA ARG A 111 -10.96 13.71 7.18
C ARG A 111 -10.66 12.28 6.77
N GLU A 112 -11.56 11.70 5.97
CA GLU A 112 -11.48 10.31 5.54
C GLU A 112 -11.47 10.19 4.01
N PRO A 113 -10.71 9.25 3.44
CA PRO A 113 -10.86 8.91 2.02
C PRO A 113 -12.18 8.16 1.79
N LEU A 114 -12.95 8.61 0.80
CA LEU A 114 -14.16 7.94 0.34
C LEU A 114 -13.87 6.96 -0.80
N LYS A 115 -12.98 7.37 -1.70
CA LYS A 115 -12.53 6.60 -2.87
C LYS A 115 -11.08 6.89 -3.17
N VAL A 116 -10.37 5.88 -3.64
CA VAL A 116 -8.99 5.98 -4.13
C VAL A 116 -8.87 5.17 -5.42
N ALA A 117 -8.34 5.79 -6.47
CA ALA A 117 -7.99 5.13 -7.71
C ALA A 117 -6.51 5.37 -7.99
N SER A 118 -5.75 4.32 -8.19
CA SER A 118 -4.30 4.39 -8.40
C SER A 118 -3.92 3.63 -9.66
N THR A 119 -3.05 4.24 -10.45
CA THR A 119 -2.39 3.60 -11.58
C THR A 119 -0.88 3.80 -11.48
N GLY A 120 -0.09 2.92 -12.07
CA GLY A 120 1.35 3.08 -12.05
C GLY A 120 2.09 1.98 -12.77
N THR A 121 3.40 2.08 -12.73
CA THR A 121 4.32 1.05 -13.20
C THR A 121 5.31 0.72 -12.11
N PHE A 122 5.83 -0.50 -12.13
CA PHE A 122 6.89 -0.92 -11.24
C PHE A 122 7.93 -1.75 -11.97
N ASP A 123 9.15 -1.66 -11.48
CA ASP A 123 10.29 -2.48 -11.87
C ASP A 123 11.03 -2.83 -10.59
N MET A 124 10.88 -4.08 -10.18
CA MET A 124 11.34 -4.57 -8.89
C MET A 124 12.06 -5.90 -9.07
N THR A 125 13.07 -6.13 -8.25
CA THR A 125 13.77 -7.41 -8.15
C THR A 125 13.57 -7.97 -6.76
N MET A 126 13.13 -9.21 -6.69
CA MET A 126 13.03 -10.01 -5.48
C MET A 126 14.16 -11.03 -5.44
N ARG A 127 14.77 -11.18 -4.27
CA ARG A 127 15.80 -12.19 -3.99
C ARG A 127 15.45 -12.90 -2.69
N ILE A 128 15.51 -14.22 -2.71
CA ILE A 128 15.23 -15.05 -1.53
C ILE A 128 16.55 -15.66 -1.06
N ASP A 129 16.87 -15.44 0.20
CA ASP A 129 18.04 -16.01 0.87
C ASP A 129 17.62 -17.03 1.93
N GLY A 130 18.51 -17.99 2.21
CA GLY A 130 18.27 -19.01 3.25
C GLY A 130 17.47 -20.22 2.76
N LEU A 131 17.04 -20.24 1.49
CA LEU A 131 16.41 -21.40 0.85
C LEU A 131 17.28 -21.90 -0.30
N GLU A 132 17.86 -23.10 -0.18
CA GLU A 132 18.77 -23.71 -1.18
C GLU A 132 18.18 -23.69 -2.61
N THR A 133 16.86 -23.85 -2.74
CA THR A 133 16.17 -23.85 -4.04
C THR A 133 16.24 -22.49 -4.76
N PHE A 134 16.39 -21.40 -4.00
CA PHE A 134 16.36 -20.02 -4.49
C PHE A 134 17.67 -19.26 -4.30
N GLU A 135 18.68 -19.88 -3.69
CA GLU A 135 19.99 -19.24 -3.49
C GLU A 135 20.58 -18.69 -4.80
N GLY A 136 20.99 -17.43 -4.74
CA GLY A 136 21.57 -16.71 -5.87
C GLY A 136 20.60 -16.44 -7.03
N ARG A 137 19.30 -16.71 -6.87
CA ARG A 137 18.28 -16.42 -7.89
C ARG A 137 17.63 -15.07 -7.63
N GLU A 138 17.43 -14.34 -8.71
CA GLU A 138 16.68 -13.10 -8.74
C GLU A 138 15.43 -13.28 -9.59
N ILE A 139 14.32 -12.75 -9.09
CA ILE A 139 13.04 -12.72 -9.79
C ILE A 139 12.70 -11.27 -10.03
N ARG A 140 12.68 -10.86 -11.31
CA ARG A 140 12.33 -9.49 -11.69
C ARG A 140 10.85 -9.41 -12.05
N PHE A 141 10.19 -8.42 -11.46
CA PHE A 141 8.80 -8.06 -11.69
C PHE A 141 8.75 -6.71 -12.39
N ILE A 142 8.21 -6.70 -13.61
CA ILE A 142 7.96 -5.47 -14.37
C ILE A 142 6.50 -5.51 -14.77
N GLY A 143 5.77 -4.43 -14.53
CA GLY A 143 4.39 -4.37 -14.94
C GLY A 143 3.71 -3.05 -14.63
N ASP A 144 2.47 -3.00 -15.09
CA ASP A 144 1.53 -1.95 -14.78
C ASP A 144 0.68 -2.38 -13.57
N PHE A 145 0.28 -1.41 -12.76
CA PHE A 145 -0.56 -1.57 -11.60
C PHE A 145 -1.80 -0.69 -11.75
N THR A 146 -2.97 -1.26 -11.46
CA THR A 146 -4.22 -0.53 -11.30
C THR A 146 -4.90 -1.02 -10.04
N MET A 147 -5.38 -0.09 -9.24
CA MET A 147 -6.14 -0.37 -8.03
C MET A 147 -7.25 0.65 -7.88
N ASP A 148 -8.46 0.15 -7.64
CA ASP A 148 -9.60 0.93 -7.22
C ASP A 148 -10.01 0.46 -5.83
N LEU A 149 -10.10 1.40 -4.90
CA LEU A 149 -10.56 1.19 -3.55
C LEU A 149 -11.73 2.14 -3.31
N GLU A 150 -12.86 1.57 -2.93
CA GLU A 150 -14.03 2.31 -2.51
C GLU A 150 -14.31 1.95 -1.05
N ARG A 151 -14.72 2.95 -0.25
CA ARG A 151 -15.25 2.67 1.08
C ARG A 151 -16.47 1.76 0.90
N ALA A 152 -16.46 0.60 1.55
CA ALA A 152 -17.67 -0.20 1.64
C ALA A 152 -18.77 0.65 2.28
N SER A 153 -19.86 0.90 1.56
CA SER A 153 -21.04 1.50 2.15
C SER A 153 -21.50 0.60 3.29
N ALA A 154 -21.89 1.18 4.43
CA ALA A 154 -22.49 0.43 5.51
C ALA A 154 -23.89 -0.03 5.06
N GLY A 155 -23.92 -1.08 4.24
CA GLY A 155 -25.10 -1.77 3.72
C GLY A 155 -24.95 -3.26 4.03
N SER A 156 -25.75 -3.70 4.99
CA SER A 156 -26.02 -5.10 5.38
C SER A 156 -25.85 -6.13 4.26
N ASP A 157 -24.92 -7.06 4.41
CA ASP A 157 -25.13 -8.50 4.14
C ASP A 157 -23.85 -9.30 4.45
N TYR A 158 -23.67 -9.65 5.73
CA TYR A 158 -23.05 -10.93 6.06
C TYR A 158 -24.20 -11.86 6.43
N PRO A 159 -24.54 -12.88 5.63
CA PRO A 159 -25.36 -13.96 6.14
C PRO A 159 -24.56 -14.65 7.25
N SER A 160 -25.12 -14.63 8.46
CA SER A 160 -24.72 -15.54 9.51
C SER A 160 -25.04 -16.96 9.01
N GLU A 161 -24.04 -17.69 8.54
CA GLU A 161 -24.21 -19.13 8.39
C GLU A 161 -24.16 -19.77 9.77
N ALA A 162 -25.37 -20.13 10.22
CA ALA A 162 -25.65 -21.08 11.27
C ALA A 162 -25.75 -22.50 10.67
N GLY A 163 -25.31 -23.50 11.45
CA GLY A 163 -25.56 -24.94 11.21
C GLY A 163 -24.49 -25.58 10.33
N VAL A 164 -23.82 -26.67 10.74
CA VAL A 164 -24.32 -27.89 11.40
C VAL A 164 -23.28 -28.44 12.37
#